data_AF-A0A949BJL5-F1
#
_entry.id   AF-A0A949BJL5-F1
#
_cell.length_a   1.000
_cell.length_b   1.000
_cell.length_c   1.000
_cell.angle_alpha   90.00
_cell.angle_beta   90.00
_cell.angle_gamma   90.00
#
_symmetry.space_group_name_H-M   'P 1'
#
loop_
_entity.id
_entity.type
_entity.pdbx_description
1 polymer ?
#
loop_
_entity_poly.entity_id
_entity_poly.type
_entity_poly.pdbx_seq_one_letter_code
_entity_poly.pdbx_strand_id
1 'polypeptide(L)'
;MKKNNKGIALLLALIVLMVLFILSSAYMSAILSESGIARNQQNSEKAFFVAEAGIQRAIGLLVEDNSWRTGSLTENMSEGYYSLVVEDDPVYPERIRITSTGVVGRATRITRITLTITTGFDYAIFAGDISDPGVADINGSGASGTVRGDVHANGTANMGGINITTGTLTQGELGGPIENNIQIDMDFHIEAATIVYNGDTIINAERIQNQLIYVKGNATIDCSATKGVTFVQSSLIAEGNIIITGANGLKIDEYNYPGTGKVVALATKTGNITESGTTKIQNRDVKGLLFTELGTIDFQYLKTDAAVYAQNVRFRNKIDIDYRLKRFPTIGFIFGIQFYGWEEVFFLG
;
A
#
# COMPACT_ATOMS: atom_id res chain seq x y z
N MET A 1 -71.60 -18.00 66.65
CA MET A 1 -71.89 -17.24 65.40
C MET A 1 -70.67 -17.28 64.49
N LYS A 2 -70.69 -18.09 63.42
CA LYS A 2 -69.63 -18.07 62.37
C LYS A 2 -69.95 -16.91 61.42
N LYS A 3 -69.15 -15.83 61.46
CA LYS A 3 -69.24 -14.72 60.50
C LYS A 3 -68.97 -15.25 59.08
N ASN A 4 -69.87 -14.93 58.16
CA ASN A 4 -69.90 -15.46 56.81
C ASN A 4 -68.94 -14.67 55.91
N ASN A 5 -67.63 -14.98 55.97
CA ASN A 5 -66.57 -14.24 55.25
C ASN A 5 -66.41 -14.64 53.77
N LYS A 6 -67.30 -15.49 53.22
CA LYS A 6 -67.15 -16.07 51.87
C LYS A 6 -67.25 -15.05 50.74
N GLY A 7 -68.00 -13.96 50.92
CA GLY A 7 -68.13 -12.90 49.90
C GLY A 7 -66.89 -12.01 49.77
N ILE A 8 -66.20 -11.74 50.89
CA ILE A 8 -65.00 -10.89 50.93
C ILE A 8 -63.82 -11.59 50.24
N ALA A 9 -63.69 -12.91 50.38
CA ALA A 9 -62.62 -13.67 49.74
C ALA A 9 -62.69 -13.60 48.20
N LEU A 10 -63.90 -13.68 47.63
CA LEU A 10 -64.10 -13.55 46.19
C LEU A 10 -63.73 -12.15 45.69
N LEU A 11 -64.16 -11.11 46.40
CA LEU A 11 -63.87 -9.72 46.03
C LEU A 11 -62.38 -9.43 46.09
N LEU A 12 -61.69 -9.96 47.11
CA LEU A 12 -60.24 -9.81 47.26
C LEU A 12 -59.49 -10.55 46.14
N ALA A 13 -59.92 -11.77 45.79
CA ALA A 13 -59.37 -12.49 44.66
C ALA A 13 -59.56 -11.72 43.33
N LEU A 14 -60.73 -11.10 43.12
CA LEU A 14 -60.99 -10.30 41.92
C LEU A 14 -60.08 -9.07 41.84
N ILE A 15 -59.89 -8.35 42.94
CA ILE A 15 -58.98 -7.20 42.99
C ILE A 15 -57.55 -7.64 42.68
N VAL A 16 -57.09 -8.75 43.26
CA VAL A 16 -55.76 -9.30 43.00
C VAL A 16 -55.61 -9.67 41.52
N LEU A 17 -56.62 -10.33 40.92
CA LEU A 17 -56.60 -10.67 39.49
C LEU A 17 -56.56 -9.43 38.59
N MET A 18 -57.32 -8.38 38.93
CA MET A 18 -57.27 -7.11 38.19
C MET A 18 -55.88 -6.46 38.25
N VAL A 19 -55.25 -6.43 39.43
CA VAL A 19 -53.89 -5.89 39.58
C VAL A 19 -52.88 -6.71 38.76
N LEU A 20 -52.96 -8.04 38.82
CA LEU A 20 -52.10 -8.92 38.04
C LEU A 20 -52.29 -8.74 36.54
N PHE A 21 -53.53 -8.55 36.08
CA PHE A 21 -53.83 -8.30 34.68
C PHE A 21 -53.20 -6.98 34.18
N ILE A 22 -53.33 -5.89 34.95
CA ILE A 22 -52.72 -4.60 34.62
C ILE A 22 -51.19 -4.71 34.56
N LEU A 23 -50.57 -5.37 35.54
CA LEU A 23 -49.12 -5.61 35.56
C LEU A 23 -48.66 -6.45 34.35
N SER A 24 -49.42 -7.48 34.00
CA SER A 24 -49.09 -8.36 32.86
C SER A 24 -49.19 -7.60 31.53
N SER A 25 -50.18 -6.73 31.38
CA SER A 25 -50.33 -5.86 30.20
C SER A 25 -49.19 -4.85 30.09
N ALA A 26 -48.81 -4.21 31.20
CA ALA A 26 -47.66 -3.30 31.23
C ALA A 26 -46.35 -4.01 30.85
N TYR A 27 -46.12 -5.21 31.36
CA TYR A 27 -44.93 -6.02 31.05
C TYR A 27 -44.87 -6.44 29.57
N MET A 28 -46.00 -6.84 28.97
CA MET A 28 -46.06 -7.14 27.53
C MET A 28 -45.72 -5.92 26.68
N SER A 29 -46.23 -4.73 27.07
CA SER A 29 -45.90 -3.48 26.38
C SER A 29 -44.41 -3.16 26.46
N ALA A 30 -43.78 -3.42 27.62
CA ALA A 30 -42.34 -3.25 27.79
C ALA A 30 -41.54 -4.19 26.87
N ILE A 31 -41.89 -5.49 26.82
CA ILE A 31 -41.22 -6.47 25.95
C ILE A 31 -41.31 -6.07 24.47
N LEU A 32 -42.48 -5.64 24.00
CA LEU A 32 -42.64 -5.22 22.61
C LEU A 32 -41.79 -3.99 22.29
N SER A 33 -41.67 -3.06 23.24
CA SER A 33 -40.80 -1.89 23.12
C SER A 33 -39.32 -2.29 23.08
N GLU A 34 -38.88 -3.15 24.00
CA GLU A 34 -37.50 -3.67 24.04
C GLU A 34 -37.13 -4.43 22.77
N SER A 35 -38.04 -5.25 22.23
CA SER A 35 -37.83 -5.97 20.97
C SER A 35 -37.66 -4.99 19.79
N GLY A 36 -38.44 -3.91 19.76
CA GLY A 36 -38.30 -2.85 18.77
C GLY A 36 -36.95 -2.13 18.86
N ILE A 37 -36.52 -1.78 20.08
CA ILE A 37 -35.22 -1.15 20.34
C ILE A 37 -34.08 -2.09 19.93
N ALA A 38 -34.12 -3.36 20.35
CA ALA A 38 -33.11 -4.35 20.02
C ALA A 38 -32.98 -4.56 18.51
N ARG A 39 -34.11 -4.61 17.78
CA ARG A 39 -34.09 -4.72 16.31
C ARG A 39 -33.52 -3.48 15.64
N ASN A 40 -33.84 -2.29 16.15
CA ASN A 40 -33.27 -1.04 15.63
C ASN A 40 -31.77 -0.94 15.90
N GLN A 41 -31.33 -1.36 17.08
CA GLN A 41 -29.91 -1.43 17.43
C GLN A 41 -29.16 -2.42 16.52
N GLN A 42 -29.71 -3.62 16.33
CA GLN A 42 -29.15 -4.62 15.43
C GLN A 42 -29.05 -4.09 13.98
N ASN A 43 -30.10 -3.46 13.46
CA ASN A 43 -30.07 -2.86 12.12
C ASN A 43 -29.07 -1.70 12.03
N SER A 44 -28.90 -0.92 13.11
CA SER A 44 -27.91 0.15 13.20
C SER A 44 -26.48 -0.39 13.12
N GLU A 45 -26.17 -1.45 13.89
CA GLU A 45 -24.86 -2.10 13.85
C GLU A 45 -24.58 -2.68 12.45
N LYS A 46 -25.58 -3.32 11.84
CA LYS A 46 -25.47 -3.80 10.46
C LYS A 46 -25.24 -2.66 9.46
N ALA A 47 -25.96 -1.55 9.58
CA ALA A 47 -25.78 -0.38 8.72
C ALA A 47 -24.37 0.23 8.87
N PHE A 48 -23.80 0.20 10.08
CA PHE A 48 -22.42 0.62 10.32
C PHE A 48 -21.42 -0.27 9.57
N PHE A 49 -21.52 -1.59 9.69
CA PHE A 49 -20.64 -2.51 8.95
C PHE A 49 -20.80 -2.39 7.43
N VAL A 50 -22.02 -2.13 6.94
CA VAL A 50 -22.26 -1.86 5.52
C VAL A 50 -21.59 -0.55 5.09
N ALA A 51 -21.61 0.50 5.91
CA ALA A 51 -20.90 1.74 5.64
C ALA A 51 -19.37 1.52 5.62
N GLU A 52 -18.83 0.77 6.59
CA GLU A 52 -17.41 0.42 6.68
C GLU A 52 -16.94 -0.38 5.46
N ALA A 53 -17.75 -1.34 4.98
CA ALA A 53 -17.45 -2.07 3.75
C ALA A 53 -17.31 -1.12 2.55
N GLY A 54 -18.14 -0.07 2.47
CA GLY A 54 -18.00 0.98 1.46
C GLY A 54 -16.67 1.74 1.59
N ILE A 55 -16.25 2.11 2.81
CA ILE A 55 -14.95 2.74 3.05
C ILE A 55 -13.80 1.85 2.56
N GLN A 56 -13.83 0.55 2.90
CA GLN A 56 -12.80 -0.40 2.48
C GLN A 56 -12.76 -0.56 0.95
N ARG A 57 -13.93 -0.58 0.30
CA ARG A 57 -14.03 -0.62 -1.17
C ARG A 57 -13.40 0.62 -1.81
N ALA A 58 -13.71 1.80 -1.27
CA ALA A 58 -13.17 3.06 -1.75
C ALA A 58 -11.65 3.11 -1.62
N ILE A 59 -11.13 2.67 -0.49
CA ILE A 59 -9.69 2.52 -0.26
C ILE A 59 -9.07 1.61 -1.33
N GLY A 60 -9.67 0.45 -1.61
CA GLY A 60 -9.17 -0.45 -2.65
C GLY A 60 -9.10 0.21 -4.03
N LEU A 61 -10.17 0.91 -4.44
CA LEU A 61 -10.22 1.64 -5.72
C LEU A 61 -9.19 2.76 -5.78
N LEU A 62 -8.96 3.43 -4.67
CA LEU A 62 -7.99 4.50 -4.53
C LEU A 62 -6.54 4.01 -4.52
N VAL A 63 -6.28 2.79 -4.03
CA VAL A 63 -4.98 2.13 -4.14
C VAL A 63 -4.69 1.72 -5.58
N GLU A 64 -5.72 1.29 -6.32
CA GLU A 64 -5.60 0.98 -7.76
C GLU A 64 -5.41 2.25 -8.61
N ASP A 65 -6.14 3.33 -8.30
CA ASP A 65 -6.07 4.63 -8.97
C ASP A 65 -6.21 5.76 -7.94
N ASN A 66 -5.08 6.37 -7.56
CA ASN A 66 -5.09 7.48 -6.60
C ASN A 66 -5.85 8.72 -7.08
N SER A 67 -6.06 8.87 -8.39
CA SER A 67 -6.87 9.96 -8.94
C SER A 67 -8.36 9.68 -8.90
N TRP A 68 -8.78 8.47 -8.50
CA TRP A 68 -10.16 8.07 -8.48
C TRP A 68 -10.98 8.91 -7.49
N ARG A 69 -12.04 9.53 -7.99
CA ARG A 69 -13.02 10.29 -7.21
C ARG A 69 -14.41 9.90 -7.68
N THR A 70 -15.39 10.00 -6.78
CA THR A 70 -16.79 9.74 -7.15
C THR A 70 -17.73 10.67 -6.40
N GLY A 71 -18.68 11.27 -7.13
CA GLY A 71 -19.73 12.08 -6.53
C GLY A 71 -20.83 11.24 -5.86
N SER A 72 -20.99 9.98 -6.27
CA SER A 72 -21.88 8.99 -5.64
C SER A 72 -21.67 7.63 -6.30
N LEU A 73 -21.30 6.60 -5.54
CA LEU A 73 -21.31 5.20 -5.96
C LEU A 73 -22.19 4.41 -4.99
N THR A 74 -23.19 3.69 -5.50
CA THR A 74 -24.09 2.87 -4.68
C THR A 74 -23.95 1.40 -5.05
N GLU A 75 -23.70 0.56 -4.04
CA GLU A 75 -23.62 -0.89 -4.22
C GLU A 75 -24.52 -1.62 -3.20
N ASN A 76 -25.19 -2.67 -3.68
CA ASN A 76 -26.04 -3.52 -2.86
C ASN A 76 -25.21 -4.61 -2.18
N MET A 77 -25.53 -4.84 -0.91
CA MET A 77 -25.04 -5.93 -0.07
C MET A 77 -26.19 -6.90 0.23
N SER A 78 -25.92 -8.02 0.89
CA SER A 78 -26.94 -9.04 1.19
C SER A 78 -28.12 -8.49 2.02
N GLU A 79 -27.86 -7.61 2.98
CA GLU A 79 -28.86 -7.11 3.94
C GLU A 79 -29.11 -5.59 3.85
N GLY A 80 -28.54 -4.92 2.84
CA GLY A 80 -28.60 -3.46 2.74
C GLY A 80 -27.83 -2.93 1.54
N TYR A 81 -27.47 -1.66 1.57
CA TYR A 81 -26.60 -1.05 0.56
C TYR A 81 -25.79 0.07 1.21
N TYR A 82 -24.70 0.46 0.56
CA TYR A 82 -23.98 1.68 0.90
C TYR A 82 -23.98 2.66 -0.26
N SER A 83 -23.88 3.95 0.05
CA SER A 83 -23.60 5.02 -0.92
C SER A 83 -22.32 5.75 -0.53
N LEU A 84 -21.43 5.93 -1.49
CA LEU A 84 -20.07 6.39 -1.29
C LEU A 84 -19.80 7.69 -2.05
N VAL A 85 -19.16 8.64 -1.39
CA VAL A 85 -18.63 9.87 -1.99
C VAL A 85 -17.14 9.95 -1.67
N VAL A 86 -16.32 10.19 -2.69
CA VAL A 86 -14.87 10.39 -2.56
C VAL A 86 -14.49 11.67 -3.26
N GLU A 87 -13.89 12.58 -2.50
CA GLU A 87 -13.53 13.93 -2.91
C GLU A 87 -12.23 14.36 -2.23
N ASP A 88 -11.57 15.37 -2.77
CA ASP A 88 -10.45 16.00 -2.09
C ASP A 88 -10.94 16.77 -0.86
N ASP A 89 -10.15 16.78 0.21
CA ASP A 89 -10.48 17.56 1.39
C ASP A 89 -10.41 19.06 1.06
N PRO A 90 -11.47 19.84 1.37
CA PRO A 90 -11.55 21.24 0.98
C PRO A 90 -10.55 22.14 1.73
N VAL A 91 -10.01 21.67 2.86
CA VAL A 91 -9.03 22.40 3.68
C VAL A 91 -7.61 21.97 3.31
N TYR A 92 -7.40 20.68 3.06
CA TYR A 92 -6.09 20.08 2.80
C TYR A 92 -6.11 19.28 1.49
N PRO A 93 -5.80 19.89 0.33
CA PRO A 93 -5.94 19.26 -0.99
C PRO A 93 -5.15 17.96 -1.19
N GLU A 94 -4.12 17.72 -0.37
CA GLU A 94 -3.35 16.47 -0.34
C GLU A 94 -4.06 15.32 0.39
N ARG A 95 -5.21 15.58 1.00
CA ARG A 95 -6.03 14.60 1.71
C ARG A 95 -7.28 14.29 0.91
N ILE A 96 -7.72 13.05 1.04
CA ILE A 96 -8.92 12.52 0.42
C ILE A 96 -9.93 12.27 1.53
N ARG A 97 -11.12 12.81 1.35
CA ARG A 97 -12.27 12.56 2.22
C ARG A 97 -13.16 11.51 1.59
N ILE A 98 -13.39 10.43 2.33
CA ILE A 98 -14.29 9.36 1.95
C ILE A 98 -15.49 9.40 2.89
N THR A 99 -16.69 9.52 2.33
CA THR A 99 -17.94 9.45 3.09
C THR A 99 -18.74 8.25 2.60
N SER A 100 -19.05 7.31 3.49
CA SER A 100 -19.88 6.14 3.22
C SER A 100 -21.14 6.17 4.07
N THR A 101 -22.29 6.02 3.42
CA THR A 101 -23.61 5.94 4.05
C THR A 101 -24.16 4.54 3.89
N GLY A 102 -24.20 3.76 4.97
CA GLY A 102 -24.77 2.42 5.00
C GLY A 102 -26.23 2.43 5.44
N VAL A 103 -27.07 1.65 4.76
CA VAL A 103 -28.52 1.56 5.00
C VAL A 103 -28.94 0.10 5.13
N VAL A 104 -29.56 -0.24 6.27
CA VAL A 104 -30.12 -1.58 6.56
C VAL A 104 -31.52 -1.42 7.17
N GLY A 105 -32.53 -1.81 6.40
CA GLY A 105 -33.93 -1.61 6.78
C GLY A 105 -34.27 -0.12 6.97
N ARG A 106 -34.51 0.30 8.22
CA ARG A 106 -34.77 1.71 8.58
C ARG A 106 -33.55 2.40 9.22
N ALA A 107 -32.48 1.66 9.49
CA ALA A 107 -31.30 2.23 10.10
C ALA A 107 -30.36 2.77 9.02
N THR A 108 -29.82 3.97 9.27
CA THR A 108 -28.82 4.63 8.43
C THR A 108 -27.63 5.01 9.30
N ARG A 109 -26.41 4.74 8.81
CA ARG A 109 -25.15 5.12 9.45
C ARG A 109 -24.25 5.79 8.44
N ILE A 110 -23.57 6.86 8.85
CA ILE A 110 -22.63 7.60 8.02
C ILE A 110 -21.27 7.55 8.70
N THR A 111 -20.30 7.00 7.97
CA THR A 111 -18.90 6.94 8.38
C THR A 111 -18.10 7.81 7.43
N ARG A 112 -17.24 8.65 8.00
CA ARG A 112 -16.36 9.53 7.24
C ARG A 112 -14.92 9.32 7.68
N ILE A 113 -14.03 9.17 6.72
CA ILE A 113 -12.59 9.13 6.97
C ILE A 113 -11.88 10.17 6.12
N THR A 114 -10.76 10.65 6.64
CA THR A 114 -9.82 11.49 5.90
C THR A 114 -8.48 10.78 5.88
N LEU A 115 -7.95 10.53 4.69
CA LEU A 115 -6.67 9.84 4.50
C LEU A 115 -5.80 10.61 3.51
N THR A 116 -4.50 10.41 3.57
CA THR A 116 -3.60 10.73 2.44
C THR A 116 -3.14 9.43 1.84
N ILE A 117 -3.20 9.37 0.51
CA ILE A 117 -2.55 8.30 -0.23
C ILE A 117 -1.22 8.85 -0.64
N THR A 118 -0.19 8.42 0.07
CA THR A 118 1.17 8.67 -0.35
C THR A 118 1.44 7.74 -1.53
N THR A 119 1.00 8.13 -2.73
CA THR A 119 1.42 7.43 -3.94
C THR A 119 2.91 7.64 -4.10
N GLY A 120 3.64 6.53 -4.00
CA GLY A 120 4.98 6.31 -4.55
C GLY A 120 5.89 7.53 -4.65
N PHE A 121 6.88 7.56 -3.78
CA PHE A 121 8.26 7.95 -4.09
C PHE A 121 8.48 9.01 -5.20
N ASP A 122 8.52 10.28 -4.81
CA ASP A 122 8.84 11.40 -5.73
C ASP A 122 10.34 11.68 -5.82
N TYR A 123 11.17 10.71 -5.45
CA TYR A 123 12.62 10.84 -5.49
C TYR A 123 13.19 10.09 -6.71
N ALA A 124 14.21 10.66 -7.33
CA ALA A 124 15.07 9.93 -8.25
C ALA A 124 15.96 8.93 -7.50
N ILE A 125 16.46 9.33 -6.33
CA ILE A 125 17.25 8.48 -5.43
C ILE A 125 16.78 8.70 -4.00
N PHE A 126 16.60 7.62 -3.27
CA PHE A 126 16.38 7.65 -1.83
C PHE A 126 17.22 6.59 -1.14
N ALA A 127 17.87 7.03 -0.07
CA ALA A 127 18.48 6.15 0.91
C ALA A 127 17.76 6.35 2.24
N GLY A 128 17.07 5.32 2.73
CA GLY A 128 16.35 5.41 4.00
C GLY A 128 15.85 4.07 4.49
N ASP A 129 15.86 3.90 5.80
CA ASP A 129 15.09 2.87 6.49
C ASP A 129 14.19 3.56 7.52
N ILE A 130 12.95 3.10 7.61
CA ILE A 130 11.97 3.57 8.58
C ILE A 130 12.27 3.06 9.99
N SER A 131 12.94 1.89 10.09
CA SER A 131 13.27 1.23 11.34
C SER A 131 14.57 1.74 11.96
N ASP A 132 15.46 2.34 11.15
CA ASP A 132 16.72 2.93 11.61
C ASP A 132 17.06 4.22 10.82
N PRO A 133 16.52 5.38 11.24
CA PRO A 133 16.67 6.63 10.50
C PRO A 133 18.10 7.20 10.49
N GLY A 134 19.04 6.63 11.25
CA GLY A 134 20.40 7.16 11.39
C GLY A 134 21.48 6.56 10.48
N VAL A 135 21.18 5.53 9.67
CA VAL A 135 22.21 4.67 9.04
C VAL A 135 22.12 4.62 7.51
N ALA A 136 21.20 5.36 6.90
CA ALA A 136 20.94 5.28 5.48
C ALA A 136 21.68 6.38 4.68
N ASP A 137 22.76 5.99 4.01
CA ASP A 137 23.62 6.91 3.28
C ASP A 137 23.52 6.78 1.75
N ILE A 138 23.69 7.90 1.06
CA ILE A 138 24.07 7.93 -0.36
C ILE A 138 25.56 8.22 -0.45
N ASN A 139 26.32 7.32 -1.09
CA ASN A 139 27.74 7.51 -1.35
C ASN A 139 28.07 7.37 -2.84
N GLY A 140 28.28 8.52 -3.49
CA GLY A 140 28.77 8.69 -4.85
C GLY A 140 30.24 9.09 -4.94
N SER A 141 31.06 8.83 -3.91
CA SER A 141 32.49 9.17 -3.97
C SER A 141 33.16 8.44 -5.15
N GLY A 142 33.77 9.20 -6.06
CA GLY A 142 34.36 8.64 -7.29
C GLY A 142 33.35 8.33 -8.40
N ALA A 143 32.06 8.64 -8.21
CA ALA A 143 31.08 8.65 -9.28
C ALA A 143 30.99 10.03 -9.96
N SER A 144 30.49 10.03 -11.18
CA SER A 144 30.22 11.18 -12.03
C SER A 144 28.94 10.96 -12.82
N GLY A 145 28.30 12.02 -13.30
CA GLY A 145 27.15 11.94 -14.19
C GLY A 145 26.04 12.89 -13.78
N THR A 146 24.79 12.53 -14.07
CA THR A 146 23.64 13.41 -13.87
C THR A 146 22.46 12.71 -13.23
N VAL A 147 21.76 13.41 -12.34
CA VAL A 147 20.47 13.00 -11.80
C VAL A 147 19.44 14.07 -12.13
N ARG A 148 18.29 13.70 -12.67
CA ARG A 148 17.16 14.59 -12.94
C ARG A 148 15.98 14.14 -12.08
N GLY A 149 15.76 14.81 -10.94
CA GLY A 149 14.72 14.51 -9.95
C GLY A 149 15.25 14.72 -8.52
N ASP A 150 14.36 14.69 -7.54
CA ASP A 150 14.74 14.93 -6.14
C ASP A 150 15.59 13.78 -5.57
N VAL A 151 16.49 14.10 -4.65
CA VAL A 151 17.35 13.15 -3.98
C VAL A 151 17.20 13.33 -2.48
N HIS A 152 17.00 12.23 -1.76
CA HIS A 152 16.87 12.23 -0.32
C HIS A 152 17.71 11.14 0.34
N ALA A 153 18.31 11.47 1.49
CA ALA A 153 18.88 10.48 2.38
C ALA A 153 18.44 10.76 3.83
N ASN A 154 17.93 9.75 4.53
CA ASN A 154 17.64 9.88 5.97
C ASN A 154 18.94 10.19 6.74
N GLY A 155 20.07 9.61 6.32
CA GLY A 155 21.41 9.89 6.83
C GLY A 155 22.17 10.94 6.01
N THR A 156 23.39 10.61 5.59
CA THR A 156 24.28 11.49 4.84
C THR A 156 24.18 11.22 3.34
N ALA A 157 24.14 12.28 2.53
CA ALA A 157 24.26 12.15 1.07
C ALA A 157 25.52 12.83 0.54
N ASN A 158 26.49 12.03 0.13
CA ASN A 158 27.67 12.47 -0.63
C ASN A 158 27.49 12.12 -2.10
N MET A 159 27.18 13.10 -2.95
CA MET A 159 26.97 12.88 -4.39
C MET A 159 28.26 12.78 -5.21
N GLY A 160 29.43 13.08 -4.63
CA GLY A 160 30.70 13.11 -5.36
C GLY A 160 30.64 14.02 -6.60
N GLY A 161 30.94 13.46 -7.78
CA GLY A 161 30.85 14.16 -9.07
C GLY A 161 29.52 14.02 -9.80
N ILE A 162 28.48 13.48 -9.15
CA ILE A 162 27.13 13.37 -9.72
C ILE A 162 26.42 14.73 -9.58
N ASN A 163 25.96 15.29 -10.70
CA ASN A 163 25.28 16.57 -10.73
C ASN A 163 23.75 16.39 -10.72
N ILE A 164 23.06 16.98 -9.75
CA ILE A 164 21.60 17.06 -9.74
C ILE A 164 21.19 18.18 -10.69
N THR A 165 20.67 17.81 -11.86
CA THR A 165 20.31 18.72 -12.95
C THR A 165 18.93 19.34 -12.79
N THR A 166 18.01 18.62 -12.14
CA THR A 166 16.71 19.13 -11.68
C THR A 166 16.37 18.48 -10.34
N GLY A 167 15.59 19.15 -9.52
CA GLY A 167 15.25 18.69 -8.18
C GLY A 167 16.21 19.24 -7.14
N THR A 168 16.12 18.68 -5.94
CA THR A 168 16.79 19.13 -4.72
C THR A 168 17.48 17.96 -4.04
N LEU A 169 18.56 18.26 -3.31
CA LEU A 169 19.16 17.31 -2.38
C LEU A 169 18.67 17.64 -0.98
N THR A 170 18.01 16.67 -0.35
CA THR A 170 17.57 16.76 1.05
C THR A 170 18.27 15.69 1.87
N GLN A 171 18.54 16.00 3.13
CA GLN A 171 19.23 15.13 4.08
C GLN A 171 18.56 15.23 5.44
N GLY A 172 18.71 14.18 6.24
CA GLY A 172 18.12 14.08 7.56
C GLY A 172 16.74 13.43 7.52
N GLU A 173 16.22 13.10 8.69
CA GLU A 173 14.94 12.42 8.82
C GLU A 173 13.81 13.24 8.18
N LEU A 174 13.00 12.60 7.33
CA LEU A 174 11.71 13.17 6.93
C LEU A 174 10.85 13.26 8.20
N GLY A 175 10.73 14.47 8.74
CA GLY A 175 9.92 14.78 9.91
C GLY A 175 8.44 14.64 9.60
N GLY A 176 7.93 13.41 9.55
CA GLY A 176 6.54 13.09 9.28
C GLY A 176 6.27 11.61 9.55
N PRO A 177 5.14 11.24 10.17
CA PRO A 177 4.98 9.90 10.72
C PRO A 177 5.06 8.74 9.70
N ILE A 178 4.84 8.89 8.39
CA ILE A 178 4.77 7.69 7.50
C ILE A 178 4.99 7.98 5.98
N GLU A 179 5.94 8.83 5.59
CA GLU A 179 6.21 9.04 4.13
C GLU A 179 6.98 7.88 3.45
N ASN A 180 7.56 6.94 4.21
CA ASN A 180 8.55 5.99 3.67
C ASN A 180 8.30 4.50 4.00
N ASN A 181 7.05 4.08 4.23
CA ASN A 181 6.75 2.66 4.45
C ASN A 181 6.36 1.95 3.15
N ILE A 182 7.21 2.06 2.12
CA ILE A 182 7.04 1.28 0.90
C ILE A 182 7.62 -0.10 1.20
N GLN A 183 6.76 -1.11 1.26
CA GLN A 183 7.19 -2.50 1.38
C GLN A 183 6.91 -3.22 0.08
N ILE A 184 7.85 -4.04 -0.38
CA ILE A 184 7.60 -4.88 -1.55
C ILE A 184 6.64 -6.01 -1.18
N ASP A 185 5.59 -6.19 -2.00
CA ASP A 185 4.65 -7.29 -1.83
C ASP A 185 5.22 -8.54 -2.48
N MET A 186 5.96 -9.32 -1.69
CA MET A 186 6.58 -10.56 -2.16
C MET A 186 5.53 -11.61 -2.53
N ASP A 187 4.39 -11.64 -1.84
CA ASP A 187 3.30 -12.58 -2.09
C ASP A 187 2.61 -12.29 -3.44
N PHE A 188 2.39 -11.00 -3.74
CA PHE A 188 1.97 -10.59 -5.09
C PHE A 188 3.00 -11.05 -6.14
N HIS A 189 4.29 -10.80 -5.92
CA HIS A 189 5.31 -11.10 -6.93
C HIS A 189 5.52 -12.60 -7.17
N ILE A 190 5.38 -13.45 -6.16
CA ILE A 190 5.44 -14.91 -6.35
C ILE A 190 4.20 -15.42 -7.09
N GLU A 191 3.00 -14.91 -6.79
CA GLU A 191 1.76 -15.30 -7.47
C GLU A 191 1.73 -14.82 -8.93
N ALA A 192 2.19 -13.59 -9.16
CA ALA A 192 2.27 -12.98 -10.48
C ALA A 192 3.39 -13.55 -11.36
N ALA A 193 4.38 -14.24 -10.77
CA ALA A 193 5.57 -14.68 -11.48
C ALA A 193 5.25 -15.64 -12.64
N THR A 194 5.84 -15.35 -13.79
CA THR A 194 5.83 -16.27 -14.93
C THR A 194 6.74 -17.47 -14.67
N ILE A 195 7.86 -17.24 -13.97
CA ILE A 195 8.84 -18.27 -13.62
C ILE A 195 9.26 -18.09 -12.16
N VAL A 196 9.20 -19.18 -11.39
CA VAL A 196 9.67 -19.23 -10.01
C VAL A 196 10.84 -20.21 -9.92
N TYR A 197 11.98 -19.73 -9.42
CA TYR A 197 13.13 -20.56 -9.09
C TYR A 197 13.20 -20.80 -7.58
N ASN A 198 13.44 -22.06 -7.18
CA ASN A 198 13.65 -22.43 -5.79
C ASN A 198 15.17 -22.53 -5.53
N GLY A 199 15.69 -21.68 -4.64
CA GLY A 199 17.12 -21.58 -4.33
C GLY A 199 17.89 -20.62 -5.25
N ASP A 200 19.19 -20.54 -5.01
CA ASP A 200 20.10 -19.64 -5.71
C ASP A 200 20.16 -19.95 -7.21
N THR A 201 20.07 -18.91 -8.05
CA THR A 201 19.89 -19.06 -9.50
C THR A 201 20.83 -18.14 -10.28
N ILE A 202 21.40 -18.67 -11.37
CA ILE A 202 22.20 -17.89 -12.34
C ILE A 202 21.36 -17.68 -13.61
N ILE A 203 21.22 -16.42 -14.01
CA ILE A 203 20.55 -15.98 -15.22
C ILE A 203 21.61 -15.52 -16.22
N ASN A 204 21.84 -16.33 -17.26
CA ASN A 204 22.87 -16.10 -18.28
C ASN A 204 22.31 -16.12 -19.71
N ALA A 205 20.98 -16.04 -19.86
CA ALA A 205 20.35 -15.98 -21.17
C ALA A 205 20.62 -14.62 -21.83
N GLU A 206 21.02 -14.62 -23.11
CA GLU A 206 21.25 -13.37 -23.86
C GLU A 206 20.00 -12.48 -23.91
N ARG A 207 18.81 -13.10 -23.93
CA ARG A 207 17.52 -12.40 -24.06
C ARG A 207 16.40 -13.09 -23.30
N ILE A 208 15.70 -12.32 -22.48
CA ILE A 208 14.55 -12.72 -21.65
C ILE A 208 13.38 -11.79 -22.01
N GLN A 209 12.22 -12.33 -22.37
CA GLN A 209 11.10 -11.51 -22.83
C GLN A 209 9.79 -11.87 -22.16
N ASN A 210 9.02 -10.85 -21.77
CA ASN A 210 7.67 -11.01 -21.19
C ASN A 210 7.65 -11.95 -19.98
N GLN A 211 8.65 -11.85 -19.10
CA GLN A 211 8.75 -12.71 -17.92
C GLN A 211 8.86 -11.88 -16.65
N LEU A 212 7.98 -12.18 -15.69
CA LEU A 212 8.20 -11.84 -14.29
C LEU A 212 8.91 -13.02 -13.62
N ILE A 213 10.19 -12.83 -13.27
CA ILE A 213 11.02 -13.87 -12.66
C ILE A 213 11.06 -13.64 -11.16
N TYR A 214 10.75 -14.68 -10.39
CA TYR A 214 10.88 -14.70 -8.94
C TYR A 214 11.89 -15.75 -8.50
N VAL A 215 12.83 -15.40 -7.62
CA VAL A 215 13.87 -16.29 -7.10
C VAL A 215 13.76 -16.39 -5.57
N LYS A 216 13.48 -17.59 -5.06
CA LYS A 216 13.51 -17.91 -3.62
C LYS A 216 14.94 -18.17 -3.15
N GLY A 217 15.78 -17.14 -3.21
CA GLY A 217 17.21 -17.21 -2.93
C GLY A 217 17.95 -16.03 -3.55
N ASN A 218 19.25 -16.18 -3.75
CA ASN A 218 20.06 -15.20 -4.47
C ASN A 218 19.90 -15.36 -6.00
N ALA A 219 19.85 -14.25 -6.72
CA ALA A 219 19.88 -14.24 -8.18
C ALA A 219 21.22 -13.65 -8.67
N THR A 220 21.88 -14.32 -9.60
CA THR A 220 23.06 -13.79 -10.29
C THR A 220 22.73 -13.55 -11.76
N ILE A 221 22.83 -12.30 -12.22
CA ILE A 221 22.76 -11.96 -13.65
C ILE A 221 24.18 -12.00 -14.21
N ASP A 222 24.49 -13.04 -14.99
CA ASP A 222 25.80 -13.23 -15.59
C ASP A 222 25.88 -12.59 -16.98
N CYS A 223 26.48 -11.39 -17.03
CA CYS A 223 26.73 -10.64 -18.26
C CYS A 223 28.11 -10.96 -18.86
N SER A 224 28.69 -12.14 -18.60
CA SER A 224 29.93 -12.59 -19.24
C SER A 224 29.76 -12.98 -20.71
N ALA A 225 28.53 -13.32 -21.13
CA ALA A 225 28.20 -13.64 -22.51
C ALA A 225 28.50 -12.47 -23.46
N THR A 226 29.00 -12.76 -24.67
CA THR A 226 29.52 -11.77 -25.63
C THR A 226 28.56 -10.63 -25.96
N LYS A 227 27.24 -10.88 -25.89
CA LYS A 227 26.20 -9.87 -26.17
C LYS A 227 25.61 -9.20 -24.93
N GLY A 228 26.05 -9.59 -23.73
CA GLY A 228 25.40 -9.19 -22.48
C GLY A 228 24.03 -9.85 -22.29
N VAL A 229 23.26 -9.34 -21.33
CA VAL A 229 21.93 -9.85 -20.98
C VAL A 229 20.88 -8.76 -21.23
N THR A 230 19.80 -9.12 -21.90
CA THR A 230 18.68 -8.20 -22.19
C THR A 230 17.34 -8.74 -21.69
N PHE A 231 16.72 -8.03 -20.77
CA PHE A 231 15.34 -8.20 -20.32
C PHE A 231 14.44 -7.25 -21.12
N VAL A 232 13.46 -7.78 -21.86
CA VAL A 232 12.48 -7.00 -22.63
C VAL A 232 11.10 -7.22 -22.07
N GLN A 233 10.53 -6.18 -21.47
CA GLN A 233 9.29 -6.29 -20.71
C GLN A 233 9.40 -7.42 -19.70
N SER A 234 10.47 -7.43 -18.92
CA SER A 234 10.76 -8.47 -17.95
C SER A 234 11.36 -7.87 -16.68
N SER A 235 11.08 -8.50 -15.55
CA SER A 235 11.51 -8.05 -14.23
C SER A 235 12.05 -9.22 -13.42
N LEU A 236 12.92 -8.92 -12.45
CA LEU A 236 13.53 -9.92 -11.57
C LEU A 236 13.36 -9.51 -10.11
N ILE A 237 12.71 -10.38 -9.35
CA ILE A 237 12.54 -10.26 -7.90
C ILE A 237 13.26 -11.42 -7.23
N ALA A 238 14.01 -11.14 -6.17
CA ALA A 238 14.71 -12.15 -5.39
C ALA A 238 14.48 -11.95 -3.89
N GLU A 239 14.34 -13.03 -3.14
CA GLU A 239 14.30 -12.97 -1.66
C GLU A 239 15.67 -12.60 -1.08
N GLY A 240 16.75 -13.04 -1.73
CA GLY A 240 18.13 -12.75 -1.38
C GLY A 240 18.74 -11.63 -2.23
N ASN A 241 20.06 -11.70 -2.43
CA ASN A 241 20.79 -10.70 -3.20
C ASN A 241 20.55 -10.85 -4.71
N ILE A 242 20.57 -9.73 -5.42
CA ILE A 242 20.72 -9.69 -6.87
C ILE A 242 22.14 -9.25 -7.19
N ILE A 243 22.92 -10.12 -7.80
CA ILE A 243 24.33 -9.88 -8.13
C ILE A 243 24.48 -9.81 -9.65
N ILE A 244 24.96 -8.69 -10.16
CA ILE A 244 25.27 -8.51 -11.57
C ILE A 244 26.77 -8.72 -11.75
N THR A 245 27.15 -9.63 -12.64
CA THR A 245 28.56 -9.98 -12.93
C THR A 245 28.85 -9.82 -14.42
N GLY A 246 30.13 -9.81 -14.79
CA GLY A 246 30.56 -9.77 -16.19
C GLY A 246 30.65 -8.36 -16.78
N ALA A 247 31.47 -8.22 -17.83
CA ALA A 247 31.84 -6.92 -18.40
C ALA A 247 30.92 -6.43 -19.54
N ASN A 248 30.09 -7.29 -20.11
CA ASN A 248 29.21 -6.92 -21.23
C ASN A 248 27.92 -6.29 -20.73
N GLY A 249 27.14 -5.68 -21.63
CA GLY A 249 25.96 -4.88 -21.28
C GLY A 249 24.86 -5.59 -20.48
N LEU A 250 24.16 -4.84 -19.63
CA LEU A 250 22.87 -5.24 -19.07
C LEU A 250 21.83 -4.25 -19.55
N LYS A 251 20.74 -4.75 -20.13
CA LYS A 251 19.59 -3.93 -20.48
C LYS A 251 18.32 -4.51 -19.87
N ILE A 252 17.55 -3.69 -19.17
CA ILE A 252 16.26 -4.06 -18.61
C ILE A 252 15.21 -3.06 -19.07
N ASP A 253 14.09 -3.58 -19.57
CA ASP A 253 12.85 -2.85 -19.82
C ASP A 253 11.78 -3.53 -18.97
N GLU A 254 11.23 -2.81 -18.00
CA GLU A 254 10.43 -3.38 -16.91
C GLU A 254 9.20 -4.16 -17.41
N TYR A 255 8.81 -5.20 -16.67
CA TYR A 255 7.62 -5.98 -17.00
C TYR A 255 6.35 -5.13 -16.86
N ASN A 256 5.49 -5.20 -17.87
CA ASN A 256 4.17 -4.57 -17.86
C ASN A 256 3.14 -5.67 -17.63
N TYR A 257 2.61 -5.74 -16.42
CA TYR A 257 1.60 -6.73 -16.06
C TYR A 257 0.32 -6.45 -16.85
N PRO A 258 -0.24 -7.45 -17.54
CA PRO A 258 -1.40 -7.26 -18.41
C PRO A 258 -2.57 -6.59 -17.67
N GLY A 259 -2.94 -5.39 -18.12
CA GLY A 259 -4.12 -4.67 -17.66
C GLY A 259 -3.98 -3.93 -16.31
N THR A 260 -2.88 -4.08 -15.58
CA THR A 260 -2.72 -3.48 -14.23
C THR A 260 -1.51 -2.55 -14.11
N GLY A 261 -0.57 -2.60 -15.06
CA GLY A 261 0.52 -1.63 -15.18
C GLY A 261 1.89 -2.21 -14.89
N LYS A 262 2.83 -1.33 -14.51
CA LYS A 262 4.25 -1.68 -14.45
C LYS A 262 4.62 -2.23 -13.08
N VAL A 263 5.49 -3.23 -13.07
CA VAL A 263 6.16 -3.71 -11.86
C VAL A 263 7.60 -3.18 -11.79
N VAL A 264 8.20 -3.33 -10.62
CA VAL A 264 9.61 -3.01 -10.36
C VAL A 264 10.54 -3.75 -11.33
N ALA A 265 11.68 -3.15 -11.71
CA ALA A 265 12.62 -3.76 -12.65
C ALA A 265 13.48 -4.82 -11.96
N LEU A 266 14.14 -4.42 -10.87
CA LEU A 266 14.93 -5.27 -9.99
C LEU A 266 14.50 -5.02 -8.56
N ALA A 267 14.15 -6.06 -7.82
CA ALA A 267 13.82 -5.89 -6.42
C ALA A 267 14.20 -7.04 -5.51
N THR A 268 14.42 -6.69 -4.25
CA THR A 268 14.62 -7.62 -3.16
C THR A 268 14.07 -7.03 -1.86
N LYS A 269 13.67 -7.89 -0.92
CA LYS A 269 13.19 -7.43 0.39
C LYS A 269 14.36 -7.09 1.30
N THR A 270 15.25 -8.05 1.52
CA THR A 270 16.35 -7.94 2.48
C THR A 270 17.74 -8.02 1.86
N GLY A 271 17.82 -8.35 0.58
CA GLY A 271 19.08 -8.50 -0.14
C GLY A 271 19.62 -7.20 -0.69
N ASN A 272 20.87 -7.27 -1.17
CA ASN A 272 21.52 -6.20 -1.89
C ASN A 272 21.34 -6.37 -3.40
N ILE A 273 21.31 -5.26 -4.13
CA ILE A 273 21.46 -5.27 -5.60
C ILE A 273 22.85 -4.72 -5.90
N THR A 274 23.76 -5.59 -6.33
CA THR A 274 25.18 -5.23 -6.45
C THR A 274 25.74 -5.53 -7.81
N GLU A 275 26.58 -4.63 -8.29
CA GLU A 275 27.41 -4.85 -9.46
C GLU A 275 28.83 -5.25 -9.05
N SER A 276 29.21 -6.47 -9.43
CA SER A 276 30.52 -7.06 -9.17
C SER A 276 31.39 -7.04 -10.44
N GLY A 277 32.68 -6.72 -10.26
CA GLY A 277 33.66 -6.61 -11.34
C GLY A 277 34.58 -5.41 -11.16
N THR A 278 35.74 -5.41 -11.81
CA THR A 278 36.75 -4.33 -11.71
C THR A 278 37.13 -3.72 -13.06
N THR A 279 36.63 -4.29 -14.16
CA THR A 279 36.93 -3.83 -15.52
C THR A 279 35.93 -2.78 -15.99
N LYS A 280 36.25 -2.04 -17.05
CA LYS A 280 35.28 -1.13 -17.70
C LYS A 280 34.08 -1.95 -18.17
N ILE A 281 32.97 -1.80 -17.47
CA ILE A 281 31.72 -2.45 -17.79
C ILE A 281 31.05 -1.67 -18.92
N GLN A 282 30.54 -2.40 -19.92
CA GLN A 282 29.71 -1.80 -20.95
C GLN A 282 28.30 -1.59 -20.37
N ASN A 283 27.79 -0.36 -20.50
CA ASN A 283 26.40 0.08 -20.33
C ASN A 283 25.47 -0.82 -19.48
N ARG A 284 25.10 -0.34 -18.28
CA ARG A 284 23.93 -0.82 -17.53
C ARG A 284 22.76 0.12 -17.79
N ASP A 285 21.79 -0.32 -18.58
CA ASP A 285 20.59 0.44 -18.93
C ASP A 285 19.38 -0.25 -18.29
N VAL A 286 18.99 0.17 -17.09
CA VAL A 286 17.88 -0.41 -16.32
C VAL A 286 16.71 0.55 -16.34
N LYS A 287 15.67 0.23 -17.11
CA LYS A 287 14.42 0.99 -17.09
C LYS A 287 13.48 0.40 -16.06
N GLY A 288 12.84 1.26 -15.28
CA GLY A 288 12.02 0.90 -14.13
C GLY A 288 12.77 0.94 -12.80
N LEU A 289 12.00 0.92 -11.71
CA LEU A 289 12.50 1.10 -10.33
C LEU A 289 13.51 -0.01 -9.95
N LEU A 290 14.60 0.39 -9.31
CA LEU A 290 15.48 -0.52 -8.55
C LEU A 290 15.14 -0.37 -7.07
N PHE A 291 14.78 -1.47 -6.41
CA PHE A 291 14.24 -1.43 -5.06
C PHE A 291 14.89 -2.45 -4.12
N THR A 292 15.26 -2.02 -2.93
CA THR A 292 15.47 -2.91 -1.80
C THR A 292 14.90 -2.27 -0.53
N GLU A 293 14.14 -3.03 0.26
CA GLU A 293 13.52 -2.50 1.49
C GLU A 293 14.59 -2.27 2.56
N LEU A 294 15.46 -3.25 2.79
CA LEU A 294 16.46 -3.23 3.88
C LEU A 294 17.92 -3.42 3.40
N GLY A 295 18.16 -3.38 2.09
CA GLY A 295 19.47 -3.67 1.52
C GLY A 295 20.21 -2.45 0.97
N THR A 296 21.35 -2.74 0.35
CA THR A 296 22.18 -1.78 -0.38
C THR A 296 22.01 -1.96 -1.89
N ILE A 297 21.88 -0.84 -2.60
CA ILE A 297 22.07 -0.81 -4.05
C ILE A 297 23.48 -0.27 -4.34
N ASP A 298 24.33 -1.06 -4.97
CA ASP A 298 25.71 -0.69 -5.32
C ASP A 298 25.98 -0.89 -6.81
N PHE A 299 26.09 0.20 -7.55
CA PHE A 299 26.38 0.20 -8.98
C PHE A 299 27.64 1.01 -9.33
N GLN A 300 28.41 0.49 -10.28
CA GLN A 300 29.54 1.20 -10.90
C GLN A 300 29.14 1.93 -12.17
N TYR A 301 28.18 1.40 -12.90
CA TYR A 301 27.62 2.06 -14.06
C TYR A 301 26.12 1.91 -13.97
N LEU A 302 25.38 3.00 -14.04
CA LEU A 302 23.92 2.93 -14.07
C LEU A 302 23.38 4.03 -14.97
N LYS A 303 22.58 3.62 -15.93
CA LYS A 303 21.69 4.49 -16.66
C LYS A 303 20.27 4.02 -16.41
N THR A 304 19.41 4.89 -15.90
CA THR A 304 18.00 4.57 -15.66
C THR A 304 17.10 5.77 -15.94
N ASP A 305 15.87 5.51 -16.38
CA ASP A 305 14.82 6.53 -16.52
C ASP A 305 13.78 6.47 -15.38
N ALA A 306 14.15 5.82 -14.27
CA ALA A 306 13.30 5.58 -13.11
C ALA A 306 14.05 5.88 -11.80
N ALA A 307 13.49 5.41 -10.69
CA ALA A 307 13.95 5.66 -9.34
C ALA A 307 14.92 4.59 -8.83
N VAL A 308 15.71 4.94 -7.82
CA VAL A 308 16.52 4.03 -6.99
C VAL A 308 16.09 4.18 -5.53
N TYR A 309 15.63 3.09 -4.93
CA TYR A 309 15.20 3.03 -3.53
C TYR A 309 16.00 1.95 -2.80
N ALA A 310 16.68 2.33 -1.72
CA ALA A 310 17.39 1.38 -0.87
C ALA A 310 17.48 1.90 0.56
N GLN A 311 17.88 1.06 1.51
CA GLN A 311 18.41 1.55 2.78
C GLN A 311 19.73 2.29 2.54
N ASN A 312 20.60 1.76 1.67
CA ASN A 312 21.88 2.39 1.33
C ASN A 312 22.09 2.43 -0.18
N VAL A 313 22.59 3.55 -0.69
CA VAL A 313 22.90 3.70 -2.12
C VAL A 313 24.37 4.00 -2.31
N ARG A 314 25.05 3.16 -3.09
CA ARG A 314 26.46 3.34 -3.46
C ARG A 314 26.60 3.43 -4.96
N PHE A 315 27.26 4.48 -5.38
CA PHE A 315 27.52 4.77 -6.76
C PHE A 315 29.01 4.96 -6.99
N ARG A 316 29.52 4.32 -8.03
CA ARG A 316 30.91 4.42 -8.48
C ARG A 316 30.92 4.83 -9.96
N ASN A 317 32.04 5.31 -10.47
CA ASN A 317 32.29 5.70 -11.86
C ASN A 317 31.22 6.59 -12.55
N LYS A 318 30.21 6.03 -13.23
CA LYS A 318 29.28 6.81 -14.08
C LYS A 318 27.81 6.48 -13.86
N ILE A 319 27.03 7.47 -13.43
CA ILE A 319 25.61 7.35 -13.08
C ILE A 319 24.78 8.42 -13.79
N ASP A 320 23.82 7.99 -14.60
CA ASP A 320 22.87 8.85 -15.31
C ASP A 320 21.43 8.43 -14.97
N ILE A 321 20.74 9.22 -14.15
CA ILE A 321 19.35 8.99 -13.74
C ILE A 321 18.46 10.09 -14.33
N ASP A 322 17.53 9.72 -15.20
CA ASP A 322 16.51 10.60 -15.79
C ASP A 322 15.13 10.23 -15.25
N TYR A 323 14.85 10.58 -13.99
CA TYR A 323 13.64 10.12 -13.30
C TYR A 323 12.37 10.64 -13.99
N ARG A 324 11.45 9.72 -14.24
CA ARG A 324 10.14 9.99 -14.85
C ARG A 324 9.07 9.25 -14.07
N LEU A 325 8.13 9.99 -13.47
CA LEU A 325 7.03 9.41 -12.69
C LEU A 325 6.26 8.30 -13.43
N LYS A 326 6.09 8.39 -14.76
CA LYS A 326 5.44 7.34 -15.60
C LYS A 326 6.18 5.99 -15.66
N ARG A 327 7.38 5.91 -15.08
CA ARG A 327 8.18 4.68 -14.95
C ARG A 327 8.05 4.07 -13.55
N PHE A 328 7.41 4.76 -12.62
CA PHE A 328 7.17 4.22 -11.30
C PHE A 328 6.19 3.04 -11.38
N PRO A 329 6.45 1.93 -10.68
CA PRO A 329 5.55 0.80 -10.65
C PRO A 329 4.23 1.16 -9.97
N THR A 330 3.13 0.69 -10.55
CA THR A 330 1.77 0.96 -10.04
C THR A 330 1.26 -0.17 -9.15
N ILE A 331 1.95 -1.31 -9.13
CA ILE A 331 1.56 -2.53 -8.39
C ILE A 331 2.82 -3.24 -7.83
N GLY A 332 2.61 -4.22 -6.95
CA GLY A 332 3.69 -5.01 -6.33
C GLY A 332 4.31 -4.40 -5.09
N PHE A 333 3.66 -3.39 -4.52
CA PHE A 333 4.04 -2.76 -3.27
C PHE A 333 2.84 -2.71 -2.33
N ILE A 334 3.12 -2.91 -1.05
CA ILE A 334 2.21 -2.58 0.03
C ILE A 334 2.44 -1.10 0.32
N PHE A 335 1.50 -0.25 -0.10
CA PHE A 335 1.53 1.16 0.24
C PHE A 335 0.87 1.40 1.60
N GLY A 336 1.50 2.22 2.43
CA GLY A 336 0.90 2.68 3.68
C GLY A 336 -0.21 3.70 3.41
N ILE A 337 -1.41 3.42 3.90
CA ILE A 337 -2.49 4.43 3.98
C ILE A 337 -2.37 5.13 5.33
N GLN A 338 -2.26 6.46 5.31
CA GLN A 338 -2.27 7.25 6.54
C GLN A 338 -3.69 7.73 6.84
N PHE A 339 -4.22 7.36 8.01
CA PHE A 339 -5.50 7.85 8.49
C PHE A 339 -5.29 9.09 9.37
N TYR A 340 -5.89 10.22 8.99
CA TYR A 340 -5.83 11.46 9.75
C TYR A 340 -7.01 11.65 10.70
N GLY A 341 -8.14 11.00 10.40
CA GLY A 341 -9.34 11.10 11.21
C GLY A 341 -10.39 10.08 10.81
N TRP A 342 -11.10 9.62 11.83
CA TRP A 342 -12.31 8.79 11.71
C TRP A 342 -13.43 9.52 12.41
N GLU A 343 -14.51 9.82 11.70
CA GLU A 343 -15.69 10.48 12.23
C GLU A 343 -16.93 9.64 11.93
N GLU A 344 -17.67 9.32 12.99
CA GLU A 344 -18.96 8.67 12.89
C GLU A 344 -20.05 9.70 13.15
N VAL A 345 -20.92 9.90 12.16
CA VAL A 345 -22.05 10.83 12.30
C VAL A 345 -23.31 10.02 12.56
N PHE A 346 -23.80 10.11 13.80
CA PHE A 346 -25.03 9.47 14.23
C PHE A 346 -26.23 10.39 14.00
N PHE A 347 -27.15 9.94 13.15
CA PHE A 347 -28.50 10.50 13.10
C PHE A 347 -29.43 9.62 13.93
N LEU A 348 -30.00 10.19 14.99
CA LEU A 348 -31.16 9.63 15.68
C LEU A 348 -32.40 10.04 14.88
N GLY A 349 -32.84 9.15 13.99
CA GLY A 349 -34.06 9.31 13.18
C GLY A 349 -35.30 8.75 13.87
#